data_AF-A0A7J5UYV3-F1
#
_entry.id   AF-A0A7J5UYV3-F1
#
_cell.length_a   1.000
_cell.length_b   1.000
_cell.length_c   1.000
_cell.angle_alpha   90.00
_cell.angle_beta   90.00
_cell.angle_gamma   90.00
#
_symmetry.space_group_name_H-M   'P 1'
#
loop_
_entity.id
_entity.type
_entity.pdbx_description
1 polymer ?
#
loop_
_entity_poly.entity_id
_entity_poly.type
_entity_poly.pdbx_seq_one_letter_code
_entity_poly.pdbx_strand_id
1 'polypeptide(L)'
;MDALLVLVPKITNRLKYTFDLVLNQLLGINYDLTTDLVRFEQRGHLRIVYGPTPVGNYHFLKSNNLLFEREIHHQELKPFDHDGIKVLFPVFDRKSLLPYDLFSATFYLVSRYEEYLPFVSDQHGRFEASSSCLFQHGMLQRPVVNIWSRQLGTLLSQLFPALQLQFPTYTFTPTYDIDAAWAYLHKGLYRSAGAFARDLMYRDYHEMKRRHNVLRGKEKDPFDTFELQFELQKTYNLQPVYFILFAEYGLNDKNISTRNPSFRQLIKRLGDYASVGIHPSYGSFQNKIKLRSEISALIEVLNREVTKSRQHFLRMSLPATYHHLIDLDITDDYTMGYASQPGFRAGIANSFLFYDLDHDLPTNLRVHPITLMDGTLRDYMKLDGDKAIETATQLCNEVKAVGGTFVTLWHNETLSNQKRWKGWVKIYEEIIRTAIS
;
A
#
# COMPACT_ATOMS: atom_id res chain seq x y z
N MET A 1 22.09 -25.20 -4.58
CA MET A 1 20.82 -25.35 -5.30
C MET A 1 21.01 -24.74 -6.66
N ASP A 2 20.64 -25.46 -7.71
CA ASP A 2 20.79 -24.95 -9.08
C ASP A 2 19.73 -23.88 -9.35
N ALA A 3 20.14 -22.76 -9.93
CA ALA A 3 19.22 -21.69 -10.30
C ALA A 3 18.46 -22.04 -11.59
N LEU A 4 17.18 -21.69 -11.66
CA LEU A 4 16.34 -21.81 -12.85
C LEU A 4 16.89 -20.91 -13.97
N LEU A 5 17.31 -21.52 -15.08
CA LEU A 5 17.79 -20.75 -16.22
C LEU A 5 16.63 -20.42 -17.17
N VAL A 6 16.46 -19.13 -17.48
CA VAL A 6 15.41 -18.65 -18.40
C VAL A 6 16.07 -18.12 -19.67
N LEU A 7 15.78 -18.75 -20.81
CA LEU A 7 16.12 -18.19 -22.11
C LEU A 7 15.10 -17.10 -22.48
N VAL A 8 15.59 -15.90 -22.77
CA VAL A 8 14.77 -14.76 -23.17
C VAL A 8 15.33 -14.14 -24.46
N PRO A 9 14.50 -13.51 -25.31
CA PRO A 9 14.98 -12.89 -26.54
C PRO A 9 15.85 -11.65 -26.25
N LYS A 10 15.58 -10.96 -25.15
CA LYS A 10 16.29 -9.76 -24.72
C LYS A 10 16.13 -9.58 -23.21
N ILE A 11 17.19 -9.15 -22.54
CA ILE A 11 17.13 -8.80 -21.11
C ILE A 11 16.87 -7.29 -20.99
N THR A 12 15.75 -6.91 -20.39
CA THR A 12 15.33 -5.51 -20.14
C THR A 12 15.13 -5.26 -18.64
N ASN A 13 14.99 -3.99 -18.25
CA ASN A 13 14.73 -3.63 -16.85
C ASN A 13 13.36 -4.12 -16.38
N ARG A 14 12.31 -3.95 -17.20
CA ARG A 14 10.95 -4.47 -16.93
C ARG A 14 10.97 -5.98 -16.69
N LEU A 15 11.69 -6.72 -17.54
CA LEU A 15 11.81 -8.17 -17.42
C LEU A 15 12.56 -8.56 -16.14
N LYS A 16 13.74 -7.96 -15.87
CA LYS A 16 14.51 -8.25 -14.65
C LYS A 16 13.68 -8.01 -13.39
N TYR A 17 13.05 -6.84 -13.30
CA TYR A 17 12.23 -6.43 -12.17
C TYR A 17 11.06 -7.39 -11.92
N THR A 18 10.35 -7.77 -13.00
CA THR A 18 9.18 -8.64 -12.87
C THR A 18 9.56 -10.08 -12.52
N PHE A 19 10.62 -10.60 -13.14
CA PHE A 19 11.13 -11.93 -12.81
C PHE A 19 11.66 -11.98 -11.38
N ASP A 20 12.32 -10.93 -10.90
CA ASP A 20 12.78 -10.84 -9.52
C ASP A 20 11.60 -10.86 -8.54
N LEU A 21 10.57 -10.05 -8.78
CA LEU A 21 9.37 -10.05 -7.96
C LEU A 21 8.69 -11.42 -7.93
N VAL A 22 8.44 -12.03 -9.09
CA VAL A 22 7.68 -13.28 -9.16
C VAL A 22 8.51 -14.49 -8.73
N LEU A 23 9.68 -14.71 -9.34
CA LEU A 23 10.47 -15.91 -9.10
C LEU A 23 11.25 -15.82 -7.79
N ASN A 24 11.91 -14.70 -7.50
CA ASN A 24 12.72 -14.58 -6.30
C ASN A 24 11.86 -14.23 -5.08
N GLN A 25 11.15 -13.10 -5.10
CA GLN A 25 10.48 -12.58 -3.89
C GLN A 25 9.21 -13.36 -3.52
N LEU A 26 8.39 -13.75 -4.50
CA LEU A 26 7.10 -14.43 -4.23
C LEU A 26 7.19 -15.96 -4.23
N LEU A 27 8.17 -16.54 -4.92
CA LEU A 27 8.35 -17.99 -5.04
C LEU A 27 9.63 -18.53 -4.38
N GLY A 28 10.58 -17.67 -4.01
CA GLY A 28 11.84 -18.10 -3.38
C GLY A 28 12.77 -18.87 -4.31
N ILE A 29 12.60 -18.73 -5.63
CA ILE A 29 13.38 -19.41 -6.65
C ILE A 29 14.59 -18.55 -7.03
N ASN A 30 15.77 -19.12 -6.88
CA ASN A 30 16.98 -18.58 -7.52
C ASN A 30 16.88 -18.79 -9.03
N TYR A 31 17.10 -17.73 -9.80
CA TYR A 31 17.00 -17.78 -11.25
C TYR A 31 18.14 -17.02 -11.93
N ASP A 32 18.31 -17.27 -13.22
CA ASP A 32 19.33 -16.66 -14.06
C ASP A 32 18.73 -16.44 -15.46
N LEU A 33 19.06 -15.31 -16.10
CA LEU A 33 18.53 -14.94 -17.41
C LEU A 33 19.64 -15.08 -18.45
N THR A 34 19.31 -15.61 -19.62
CA THR A 34 20.25 -15.67 -20.74
C THR A 34 19.58 -15.39 -22.07
N THR A 35 20.34 -14.79 -22.98
CA THR A 35 19.99 -14.67 -24.41
C THR A 35 20.81 -15.64 -25.26
N ASP A 36 21.72 -16.40 -24.65
CA ASP A 36 22.65 -17.29 -25.32
C ASP A 36 22.07 -18.72 -25.35
N LEU A 37 21.67 -19.16 -26.54
CA LEU A 37 21.12 -20.49 -26.75
C LEU A 37 22.14 -21.59 -26.43
N VAL A 38 23.43 -21.38 -26.72
CA VAL A 38 24.47 -22.37 -26.45
C VAL A 38 24.63 -22.57 -24.94
N ARG A 39 24.72 -21.48 -24.17
CA ARG A 39 24.71 -21.53 -22.70
C ARG A 39 23.44 -22.20 -22.16
N PHE A 40 22.29 -21.92 -22.77
CA PHE A 40 21.02 -22.51 -22.37
C PHE A 40 20.98 -24.03 -22.61
N GLU A 41 21.47 -24.49 -23.77
CA GLU A 41 21.51 -25.90 -24.15
C GLU A 41 22.52 -26.72 -23.33
N GLN A 42 23.63 -26.11 -22.91
CA GLN A 42 24.65 -26.73 -22.05
C GLN A 42 24.25 -26.86 -20.57
N ARG A 43 23.23 -26.12 -20.11
CA ARG A 43 22.71 -26.19 -18.73
C ARG A 43 21.90 -27.48 -18.53
N GLY A 44 21.81 -27.95 -17.27
CA GLY A 44 20.95 -29.06 -16.87
C GLY A 44 19.45 -28.80 -17.03
N HIS A 45 18.63 -29.68 -16.46
CA HIS A 45 17.19 -29.77 -16.76
C HIS A 45 16.34 -28.59 -16.27
N LEU A 46 16.82 -27.81 -15.29
CA LEU A 46 16.08 -26.72 -14.66
C LEU A 46 16.10 -25.45 -15.53
N ARG A 47 15.35 -25.48 -16.63
CA ARG A 47 15.36 -24.42 -17.63
C ARG A 47 14.02 -24.24 -18.33
N ILE A 48 13.69 -22.99 -18.64
CA ILE A 48 12.48 -22.61 -19.37
C ILE A 48 12.79 -21.54 -20.42
N VAL A 49 11.93 -21.43 -21.43
CA VAL A 49 11.99 -20.39 -22.46
C VAL A 49 10.86 -19.41 -22.20
N TYR A 50 11.17 -18.11 -22.16
CA TYR A 50 10.17 -17.03 -22.12
C TYR A 50 10.39 -16.11 -23.33
N GLY A 51 9.44 -16.09 -24.26
CA GLY A 51 9.61 -15.36 -25.52
C GLY A 51 8.43 -15.48 -26.49
N PRO A 52 8.55 -14.90 -27.70
CA PRO A 52 7.44 -14.86 -28.66
C PRO A 52 7.15 -16.22 -29.31
N THR A 53 8.17 -17.09 -29.40
CA THR A 53 8.11 -18.40 -30.05
C THR A 53 8.80 -19.47 -29.20
N PRO A 54 8.34 -20.73 -29.26
CA PRO A 54 9.01 -21.84 -28.60
C PRO A 54 10.37 -22.13 -29.23
N VAL A 55 11.31 -22.60 -28.43
CA VAL A 55 12.64 -23.05 -28.87
C VAL A 55 12.77 -24.54 -28.57
N GLY A 56 13.06 -25.34 -29.59
CA GLY A 56 13.17 -26.79 -29.47
C GLY A 56 11.93 -27.42 -28.82
N ASN A 57 12.15 -28.41 -27.95
CA ASN A 57 11.13 -29.07 -27.13
C ASN A 57 11.20 -28.63 -25.66
N TYR A 58 11.66 -27.40 -25.39
CA TYR A 58 11.80 -26.88 -24.04
C TYR A 58 10.46 -26.37 -23.48
N HIS A 59 10.33 -26.40 -22.16
CA HIS A 59 9.24 -25.78 -21.43
C HIS A 59 9.14 -24.28 -21.77
N PHE A 60 7.99 -23.86 -22.29
CA PHE A 60 7.84 -22.56 -22.93
C PHE A 60 6.70 -21.75 -22.31
N LEU A 61 6.97 -20.49 -21.99
CA LEU A 61 5.98 -19.48 -21.62
C LEU A 61 5.99 -18.40 -22.70
N LYS A 62 4.86 -18.23 -23.39
CA LYS A 62 4.76 -17.22 -24.43
C LYS A 62 4.69 -15.82 -23.82
N SER A 63 5.50 -14.92 -24.35
CA SER A 63 5.54 -13.53 -23.91
C SER A 63 4.66 -12.63 -24.79
N ASN A 64 4.03 -11.64 -24.15
CA ASN A 64 3.61 -10.41 -24.78
C ASN A 64 4.79 -9.41 -24.84
N ASN A 65 4.61 -8.32 -25.58
CA ASN A 65 5.70 -7.38 -25.87
C ASN A 65 5.99 -6.40 -24.71
N LEU A 66 5.07 -6.22 -23.76
CA LEU A 66 5.13 -5.18 -22.72
C LEU A 66 6.47 -5.13 -21.96
N LEU A 67 7.06 -6.29 -21.63
CA LEU A 67 8.33 -6.35 -20.91
C LEU A 67 9.55 -5.99 -21.78
N PHE A 68 9.40 -5.95 -23.10
CA PHE A 68 10.46 -5.64 -24.05
C PHE A 68 10.33 -4.23 -24.65
N GLU A 69 9.22 -3.56 -24.39
CA GLU A 69 8.91 -2.19 -24.80
C GLU A 69 9.60 -1.16 -23.89
N ARG A 70 9.78 0.05 -24.43
CA ARG A 70 10.22 1.24 -23.68
C ARG A 70 9.11 2.27 -23.54
N GLU A 71 8.28 2.40 -24.57
CA GLU A 71 7.21 3.38 -24.62
C GLU A 71 6.09 3.01 -23.64
N ILE A 72 5.32 4.03 -23.26
CA ILE A 72 4.11 3.90 -22.47
C ILE A 72 2.93 4.22 -23.39
N HIS A 73 2.16 3.19 -23.71
CA HIS A 73 0.94 3.31 -24.51
C HIS A 73 -0.14 2.36 -24.00
N HIS A 74 -1.39 2.63 -24.38
CA HIS A 74 -2.54 1.83 -23.98
C HIS A 74 -2.37 0.34 -24.33
N GLN A 75 -2.66 -0.54 -23.36
CA GLN A 75 -2.54 -1.99 -23.51
C GLN A 75 -3.93 -2.63 -23.60
N GLU A 76 -4.12 -3.57 -24.54
CA GLU A 76 -5.35 -4.36 -24.62
C GLU A 76 -5.29 -5.56 -23.66
N LEU A 77 -5.81 -5.39 -22.44
CA LEU A 77 -5.66 -6.38 -21.37
C LEU A 77 -6.42 -7.71 -21.58
N LYS A 78 -7.57 -7.66 -22.27
CA LYS A 78 -8.42 -8.82 -22.64
C LYS A 78 -8.58 -9.85 -21.51
N PRO A 79 -9.21 -9.47 -20.37
CA PRO A 79 -9.36 -10.36 -19.24
C PRO A 79 -10.19 -11.60 -19.57
N PHE A 80 -9.79 -12.75 -19.06
CA PHE A 80 -10.56 -14.00 -19.16
C PHE A 80 -10.36 -14.86 -17.90
N ASP A 81 -11.26 -15.82 -17.67
CA ASP A 81 -11.18 -16.72 -16.51
C ASP A 81 -10.26 -17.91 -16.80
N HIS A 82 -9.34 -18.19 -15.88
CA HIS A 82 -8.44 -19.34 -15.90
C HIS A 82 -8.29 -19.87 -14.47
N ASP A 83 -8.60 -21.15 -14.26
CA ASP A 83 -8.51 -21.83 -12.95
C ASP A 83 -9.22 -21.07 -11.80
N GLY A 84 -10.41 -20.54 -12.08
CA GLY A 84 -11.23 -19.84 -11.08
C GLY A 84 -10.74 -18.44 -10.70
N ILE A 85 -9.81 -17.85 -11.47
CA ILE A 85 -9.42 -16.46 -11.35
C ILE A 85 -9.31 -15.77 -12.70
N LYS A 86 -9.59 -14.47 -12.74
CA LYS A 86 -9.35 -13.68 -13.93
C LYS A 86 -7.86 -13.44 -14.13
N VAL A 87 -7.42 -13.51 -15.37
CA VAL A 87 -6.05 -13.28 -15.82
C VAL A 87 -6.06 -12.24 -16.95
N LEU A 88 -4.94 -11.56 -17.15
CA LEU A 88 -4.75 -10.53 -18.18
C LEU A 88 -3.70 -10.99 -19.19
N PHE A 89 -3.61 -10.32 -20.35
CA PHE A 89 -2.62 -10.60 -21.40
C PHE A 89 -2.70 -12.03 -21.97
N PRO A 90 -3.83 -12.42 -22.59
CA PRO A 90 -3.98 -13.75 -23.18
C PRO A 90 -2.90 -14.05 -24.21
N VAL A 91 -2.49 -15.31 -24.29
CA VAL A 91 -1.59 -15.81 -25.33
C VAL A 91 -2.24 -16.96 -26.08
N PHE A 92 -2.17 -16.90 -27.41
CA PHE A 92 -2.80 -17.88 -28.30
C PHE A 92 -1.77 -18.84 -28.88
N ASP A 93 -1.20 -19.69 -28.04
CA ASP A 93 -0.21 -20.69 -28.44
C ASP A 93 -0.32 -21.96 -27.60
N ARG A 94 -0.68 -23.07 -28.23
CA ARG A 94 -0.90 -24.36 -27.56
C ARG A 94 0.38 -24.97 -26.97
N LYS A 95 1.56 -24.48 -27.35
CA LYS A 95 2.84 -24.92 -26.78
C LYS A 95 3.22 -24.12 -25.52
N SER A 96 2.56 -22.99 -25.26
CA SER A 96 2.76 -22.23 -24.03
C SER A 96 2.19 -23.00 -22.84
N LEU A 97 2.94 -23.05 -21.74
CA LEU A 97 2.50 -23.71 -20.51
C LEU A 97 1.34 -22.98 -19.82
N LEU A 98 1.19 -21.67 -20.07
CA LEU A 98 0.07 -20.87 -19.58
C LEU A 98 -0.67 -20.21 -20.75
N PRO A 99 -2.00 -20.02 -20.66
CA PRO A 99 -2.81 -19.37 -21.68
C PRO A 99 -2.75 -17.83 -21.60
N TYR A 100 -1.89 -17.27 -20.74
CA TYR A 100 -1.65 -15.84 -20.60
C TYR A 100 -0.20 -15.55 -20.24
N ASP A 101 0.25 -14.32 -20.47
CA ASP A 101 1.55 -13.84 -20.03
C ASP A 101 1.45 -13.27 -18.60
N LEU A 102 1.72 -14.14 -17.64
CA LEU A 102 1.75 -13.80 -16.22
C LEU A 102 2.71 -12.67 -15.89
N PHE A 103 3.88 -12.61 -16.56
CA PHE A 103 4.89 -11.61 -16.24
C PHE A 103 4.47 -10.24 -16.75
N SER A 104 3.96 -10.13 -17.99
CA SER A 104 3.38 -8.86 -18.47
C SER A 104 2.19 -8.41 -17.62
N ALA A 105 1.29 -9.34 -17.25
CA ALA A 105 0.16 -9.05 -16.37
C ALA A 105 0.60 -8.53 -15.00
N THR A 106 1.62 -9.17 -14.40
CA THR A 106 2.19 -8.76 -13.12
C THR A 106 2.79 -7.35 -13.22
N PHE A 107 3.66 -7.14 -14.20
CA PHE A 107 4.34 -5.86 -14.41
C PHE A 107 3.34 -4.71 -14.55
N TYR A 108 2.33 -4.88 -15.40
CA TYR A 108 1.29 -3.88 -15.64
C TYR A 108 0.62 -3.40 -14.35
N LEU A 109 0.27 -4.34 -13.46
CA LEU A 109 -0.39 -4.04 -12.20
C LEU A 109 0.54 -3.39 -11.18
N VAL A 110 1.73 -3.95 -10.97
CA VAL A 110 2.64 -3.48 -9.91
C VAL A 110 3.37 -2.19 -10.28
N SER A 111 3.62 -1.94 -11.57
CA SER A 111 4.15 -0.66 -12.03
C SER A 111 3.09 0.44 -12.03
N ARG A 112 1.83 0.11 -11.69
CA ARG A 112 0.65 0.99 -11.82
C ARG A 112 0.56 1.62 -13.21
N TYR A 113 0.78 0.82 -14.25
CA TYR A 113 0.90 1.28 -15.64
C TYR A 113 -0.28 2.17 -16.08
N GLU A 114 -1.50 1.86 -15.61
CA GLU A 114 -2.72 2.66 -15.85
C GLU A 114 -2.61 4.13 -15.44
N GLU A 115 -1.83 4.42 -14.39
CA GLU A 115 -1.71 5.77 -13.83
C GLU A 115 -0.70 6.64 -14.59
N TYR A 116 0.04 6.05 -15.53
CA TYR A 116 0.90 6.76 -16.50
C TYR A 116 0.16 7.10 -17.79
N LEU A 117 -1.04 6.54 -17.98
CA LEU A 117 -1.92 6.87 -19.11
C LEU A 117 -2.86 8.01 -18.72
N PRO A 118 -3.47 8.73 -19.68
CA PRO A 118 -4.49 9.72 -19.36
C PRO A 118 -5.67 9.12 -18.59
N PHE A 119 -6.01 9.70 -17.44
CA PHE A 119 -7.15 9.28 -16.62
C PHE A 119 -7.91 10.48 -16.05
N VAL A 120 -9.17 10.24 -15.68
CA VAL A 120 -9.96 11.21 -14.91
C VAL A 120 -9.68 11.00 -13.43
N SER A 121 -9.25 12.06 -12.76
CA SER A 121 -8.98 12.05 -11.33
C SER A 121 -10.19 12.48 -10.51
N ASP A 122 -10.24 12.05 -9.26
CA ASP A 122 -11.25 12.53 -8.33
C ASP A 122 -11.03 13.99 -7.89
N GLN A 123 -11.88 14.50 -7.02
CA GLN A 123 -11.79 15.87 -6.48
C GLN A 123 -10.46 16.19 -5.76
N HIS A 124 -9.67 15.18 -5.39
CA HIS A 124 -8.36 15.32 -4.77
C HIS A 124 -7.20 15.09 -5.75
N GLY A 125 -7.48 14.80 -7.02
CA GLY A 125 -6.47 14.48 -8.02
C GLY A 125 -5.97 13.05 -7.95
N ARG A 126 -6.73 12.12 -7.35
CA ARG A 126 -6.35 10.71 -7.18
C ARG A 126 -6.90 9.85 -8.31
N PHE A 127 -6.19 8.77 -8.63
CA PHE A 127 -6.70 7.72 -9.52
C PHE A 127 -7.82 6.95 -8.81
N GLU A 128 -9.01 6.89 -9.42
CA GLU A 128 -10.19 6.25 -8.83
C GLU A 128 -10.20 4.73 -9.01
N ALA A 129 -10.73 4.02 -8.00
CA ALA A 129 -10.89 2.57 -8.07
C ALA A 129 -11.71 2.13 -9.29
N SER A 130 -12.81 2.82 -9.59
CA SER A 130 -13.71 2.56 -10.73
C SER A 130 -13.03 2.63 -12.10
N SER A 131 -11.92 3.35 -12.20
CA SER A 131 -11.12 3.48 -13.41
C SER A 131 -10.08 2.37 -13.57
N SER A 132 -9.85 1.55 -12.53
CA SER A 132 -8.89 0.45 -12.57
C SER A 132 -9.47 -0.80 -13.24
N CYS A 133 -8.64 -1.50 -14.01
CA CYS A 133 -8.98 -2.80 -14.57
C CYS A 133 -9.34 -3.83 -13.48
N LEU A 134 -8.68 -3.76 -12.30
CA LEU A 134 -8.97 -4.65 -11.19
C LEU A 134 -10.39 -4.46 -10.66
N PHE A 135 -10.86 -3.22 -10.53
CA PHE A 135 -12.25 -2.97 -10.13
C PHE A 135 -13.24 -3.34 -11.23
N GLN A 136 -12.98 -2.90 -12.47
CA GLN A 136 -13.86 -3.12 -13.62
C GLN A 136 -14.12 -4.61 -13.91
N HIS A 137 -13.19 -5.47 -13.52
CA HIS A 137 -13.30 -6.91 -13.71
C HIS A 137 -13.50 -7.69 -12.40
N GLY A 138 -13.82 -7.03 -11.28
CA GLY A 138 -14.14 -7.70 -10.02
C GLY A 138 -12.97 -8.44 -9.38
N MET A 139 -11.74 -7.99 -9.63
CA MET A 139 -10.50 -8.54 -9.10
C MET A 139 -9.93 -7.76 -7.91
N LEU A 140 -10.45 -6.56 -7.63
CA LEU A 140 -9.84 -5.64 -6.65
C LEU A 140 -9.70 -6.24 -5.24
N GLN A 141 -10.62 -7.10 -4.81
CA GLN A 141 -10.59 -7.73 -3.49
C GLN A 141 -9.69 -8.98 -3.41
N ARG A 142 -8.97 -9.32 -4.48
CA ARG A 142 -8.06 -10.48 -4.52
C ARG A 142 -6.62 -10.06 -4.86
N PRO A 143 -5.60 -10.62 -4.20
CA PRO A 143 -4.21 -10.34 -4.52
C PRO A 143 -3.78 -11.17 -5.76
N VAL A 144 -4.34 -10.83 -6.92
CA VAL A 144 -4.21 -11.60 -8.16
C VAL A 144 -2.76 -11.89 -8.56
N VAL A 145 -1.83 -10.95 -8.36
CA VAL A 145 -0.39 -11.14 -8.65
C VAL A 145 0.20 -12.27 -7.82
N ASN A 146 -0.15 -12.32 -6.54
CA ASN A 146 0.29 -13.41 -5.66
C ASN A 146 -0.33 -14.75 -6.07
N ILE A 147 -1.62 -14.75 -6.43
CA ILE A 147 -2.33 -15.96 -6.83
C ILE A 147 -1.74 -16.51 -8.14
N TRP A 148 -1.53 -15.67 -9.15
CA TRP A 148 -0.88 -16.05 -10.41
C TRP A 148 0.52 -16.61 -10.16
N SER A 149 1.30 -15.96 -9.29
CA SER A 149 2.64 -16.40 -8.94
C SER A 149 2.61 -17.80 -8.30
N ARG A 150 1.67 -18.10 -7.41
CA ARG A 150 1.50 -19.44 -6.82
C ARG A 150 1.06 -20.50 -7.85
N GLN A 151 0.23 -20.14 -8.82
CA GLN A 151 -0.11 -21.02 -9.95
C GLN A 151 1.14 -21.38 -10.75
N LEU A 152 1.99 -20.38 -11.06
CA LEU A 152 3.28 -20.62 -11.70
C LEU A 152 4.20 -21.49 -10.85
N GLY A 153 4.31 -21.25 -9.55
CA GLY A 153 5.11 -22.07 -8.64
C GLY A 153 4.65 -23.54 -8.63
N THR A 154 3.34 -23.77 -8.61
CA THR A 154 2.74 -25.12 -8.70
C THR A 154 3.12 -25.81 -10.00
N LEU A 155 2.95 -25.11 -11.13
CA LEU A 155 3.35 -25.59 -12.45
C LEU A 155 4.86 -25.92 -12.50
N LEU A 156 5.72 -25.01 -12.04
CA LEU A 156 7.17 -25.22 -12.03
C LEU A 156 7.59 -26.39 -11.14
N SER A 157 6.92 -26.62 -10.01
CA SER A 157 7.21 -27.76 -9.12
C SER A 157 6.82 -29.09 -9.75
N GLN A 158 5.77 -29.12 -10.59
CA GLN A 158 5.40 -30.31 -11.35
C GLN A 158 6.40 -30.62 -12.47
N LEU A 159 6.88 -29.58 -13.15
CA LEU A 159 7.89 -29.72 -14.21
C LEU A 159 9.27 -30.08 -13.64
N PHE A 160 9.61 -29.55 -12.46
CA PHE A 160 10.91 -29.68 -11.84
C PHE A 160 10.75 -30.14 -10.38
N PRO A 161 10.58 -31.45 -10.11
CA PRO A 161 10.33 -31.96 -8.76
C PRO A 161 11.42 -31.65 -7.72
N ALA A 162 12.64 -31.34 -8.16
CA ALA A 162 13.75 -30.93 -7.30
C ALA A 162 13.77 -29.41 -6.97
N LEU A 163 12.91 -28.62 -7.61
CA LEU A 163 12.79 -27.18 -7.36
C LEU A 163 12.13 -26.95 -6.00
N GLN A 164 12.81 -26.21 -5.13
CA GLN A 164 12.29 -25.83 -3.83
C GLN A 164 11.65 -24.44 -3.93
N LEU A 165 10.39 -24.34 -3.50
CA LEU A 165 9.70 -23.07 -3.35
C LEU A 165 9.82 -22.58 -1.91
N GLN A 166 9.98 -21.27 -1.74
CA GLN A 166 9.91 -20.61 -0.45
C GLN A 166 8.95 -19.43 -0.56
N PHE A 167 7.76 -19.58 0.00
CA PHE A 167 6.74 -18.54 -0.05
C PHE A 167 6.93 -17.54 1.09
N PRO A 168 6.57 -16.26 0.88
CA PRO A 168 6.44 -15.30 1.96
C PRO A 168 5.47 -15.77 3.05
N THR A 169 5.73 -15.35 4.28
CA THR A 169 4.87 -15.62 5.44
C THR A 169 3.93 -14.46 5.71
N TYR A 170 2.71 -14.79 6.15
CA TYR A 170 1.72 -13.80 6.54
C TYR A 170 2.25 -12.84 7.62
N THR A 171 1.95 -11.56 7.48
CA THR A 171 2.22 -10.52 8.49
C THR A 171 1.06 -9.54 8.61
N PHE A 172 0.94 -8.88 9.75
CA PHE A 172 -0.06 -7.83 10.00
C PHE A 172 0.63 -6.53 10.41
N THR A 173 0.33 -5.44 9.71
CA THR A 173 0.88 -4.10 9.97
C THR A 173 -0.25 -3.10 10.17
N PRO A 174 -0.68 -2.84 11.41
CA PRO A 174 -1.57 -1.73 11.71
C PRO A 174 -0.83 -0.41 11.52
N THR A 175 -1.50 0.59 10.96
CA THR A 175 -0.92 1.92 10.77
C THR A 175 -1.90 2.99 11.21
N TYR A 176 -1.37 4.10 11.75
CA TYR A 176 -2.16 5.17 12.31
C TYR A 176 -1.81 6.52 11.69
N ASP A 177 -2.79 7.19 11.10
CA ASP A 177 -2.66 8.55 10.59
C ASP A 177 -3.13 9.55 11.66
N ILE A 178 -2.22 10.45 12.05
CA ILE A 178 -2.46 11.45 13.10
C ILE A 178 -2.69 12.82 12.45
N ASP A 179 -3.88 12.99 11.86
CA ASP A 179 -4.32 14.25 11.21
C ASP A 179 -4.54 15.37 12.23
N ALA A 180 -4.99 14.99 13.43
CA ALA A 180 -5.17 15.88 14.55
C ALA A 180 -4.91 15.11 15.85
N ALA A 181 -3.83 15.45 16.54
CA ALA A 181 -3.51 14.80 17.81
C ALA A 181 -4.56 15.08 18.90
N TRP A 182 -5.22 16.25 18.85
CA TRP A 182 -6.27 16.65 19.80
C TRP A 182 -7.44 17.34 19.10
N ALA A 183 -8.65 17.10 19.60
CA ALA A 183 -9.88 17.77 19.14
C ALA A 183 -9.98 19.20 19.70
N TYR A 184 -9.52 19.42 20.94
CA TYR A 184 -9.67 20.67 21.68
C TYR A 184 -8.35 21.17 22.28
N LEU A 185 -7.58 20.28 22.90
CA LEU A 185 -6.35 20.66 23.60
C LEU A 185 -5.31 21.26 22.65
N HIS A 186 -4.44 22.12 23.20
CA HIS A 186 -3.26 22.68 22.54
C HIS A 186 -3.49 23.47 21.23
N LYS A 187 -4.74 23.80 20.86
CA LYS A 187 -5.07 24.59 19.66
C LYS A 187 -4.82 26.10 19.79
N GLY A 188 -4.49 26.58 20.99
CA GLY A 188 -4.27 27.99 21.27
C GLY A 188 -5.56 28.79 21.45
N LEU A 189 -5.44 30.03 21.94
CA LEU A 189 -6.58 30.86 22.35
C LEU A 189 -7.47 31.27 21.17
N TYR A 190 -6.88 31.74 20.06
CA TYR A 190 -7.65 32.21 18.90
C TYR A 190 -8.51 31.11 18.27
N ARG A 191 -7.96 29.90 18.06
CA ARG A 191 -8.73 28.77 17.52
C ARG A 191 -9.81 28.31 18.49
N SER A 192 -9.52 28.34 19.79
CA SER A 192 -10.50 27.97 20.82
C SER A 192 -11.66 28.97 20.88
N ALA A 193 -11.36 30.28 20.87
CA ALA A 193 -12.36 31.34 20.86
C ALA A 193 -13.23 31.30 19.59
N GLY A 194 -12.62 31.15 18.41
CA GLY A 194 -13.34 30.99 17.15
C GLY A 194 -14.24 29.74 17.14
N ALA A 195 -13.78 28.64 17.73
CA ALA A 195 -14.60 27.44 17.87
C ALA A 195 -15.79 27.65 18.83
N PHE A 196 -15.59 28.32 19.98
CA PHE A 196 -16.71 28.68 20.86
C PHE A 196 -17.72 29.61 20.18
N ALA A 197 -17.26 30.62 19.42
CA ALA A 197 -18.14 31.53 18.68
C ALA A 197 -18.96 30.78 17.62
N ARG A 198 -18.31 29.85 16.89
CA ARG A 198 -18.97 28.97 15.93
C ARG A 198 -20.01 28.07 16.61
N ASP A 199 -19.63 27.41 17.70
CA ASP A 199 -20.52 26.47 18.41
C ASP A 199 -21.73 27.24 19.00
N LEU A 200 -21.55 28.48 19.46
CA LEU A 200 -22.63 29.39 19.87
C LEU A 200 -23.53 29.79 18.70
N MET A 201 -22.96 30.16 17.56
CA MET A 201 -23.70 30.52 16.34
C MET A 201 -24.59 29.38 15.85
N TYR A 202 -24.09 28.14 15.90
CA TYR A 202 -24.87 26.93 15.56
C TYR A 202 -25.71 26.38 16.73
N ARG A 203 -25.70 27.02 17.91
CA ARG A 203 -26.41 26.60 19.12
C ARG A 203 -26.05 25.18 19.58
N ASP A 204 -24.82 24.74 19.33
CA ASP A 204 -24.29 23.44 19.78
C ASP A 204 -23.73 23.55 21.20
N TYR A 205 -24.63 23.74 22.16
CA TYR A 205 -24.28 23.85 23.58
C TYR A 205 -23.58 22.61 24.13
N HIS A 206 -23.82 21.45 23.52
CA HIS A 206 -23.17 20.21 23.90
C HIS A 206 -21.67 20.25 23.58
N GLU A 207 -21.28 20.63 22.35
CA GLU A 207 -19.88 20.81 21.99
C GLU A 207 -19.19 21.93 22.80
N MET A 208 -19.90 23.04 23.06
CA MET A 208 -19.35 24.11 23.91
C MET A 208 -19.02 23.60 25.32
N LYS A 209 -19.98 22.93 25.98
CA LYS A 209 -19.79 22.38 27.33
C LYS A 209 -18.63 21.39 27.36
N ARG A 210 -18.57 20.53 26.35
CA ARG A 210 -17.53 19.53 26.23
C ARG A 210 -16.14 20.13 26.05
N ARG A 211 -15.99 21.07 25.10
CA ARG A 211 -14.76 21.83 24.91
C ARG A 211 -14.32 22.50 26.21
N HIS A 212 -15.25 23.12 26.93
CA HIS A 212 -14.98 23.73 28.23
C HIS A 212 -14.48 22.71 29.27
N ASN A 213 -15.14 21.56 29.38
CA ASN A 213 -14.76 20.51 30.33
C ASN A 213 -13.38 19.92 30.02
N VAL A 214 -13.07 19.65 28.75
CA VAL A 214 -11.75 19.16 28.33
C VAL A 214 -10.66 20.18 28.63
N LEU A 215 -10.87 21.46 28.29
CA LEU A 215 -9.89 22.51 28.55
C LEU A 215 -9.65 22.75 30.05
N ARG A 216 -10.58 22.36 30.93
CA ARG A 216 -10.42 22.40 32.40
C ARG A 216 -9.95 21.08 33.00
N GLY A 217 -9.65 20.07 32.19
CA GLY A 217 -9.22 18.74 32.65
C GLY A 217 -10.31 17.92 33.33
N LYS A 218 -11.60 18.26 33.14
CA LYS A 218 -12.74 17.50 33.70
C LYS A 218 -13.15 16.32 32.81
N GLU A 219 -12.77 16.35 31.53
CA GLU A 219 -13.02 15.30 30.54
C GLU A 219 -11.75 15.07 29.71
N LYS A 220 -11.54 13.85 29.21
CA LYS A 220 -10.43 13.53 28.28
C LYS A 220 -10.73 14.11 26.90
N ASP A 221 -9.70 14.57 26.20
CA ASP A 221 -9.85 14.98 24.80
C ASP A 221 -10.24 13.76 23.93
N PRO A 222 -11.28 13.88 23.08
CA PRO A 222 -11.74 12.81 22.19
C PRO A 222 -10.66 12.15 21.35
N PHE A 223 -9.69 12.91 20.86
CA PHE A 223 -8.69 12.41 19.91
C PHE A 223 -7.43 11.90 20.62
N ASP A 224 -7.34 12.13 21.93
CA ASP A 224 -6.28 11.62 22.78
C ASP A 224 -6.52 10.15 23.13
N THR A 225 -6.33 9.29 22.13
CA THR A 225 -6.58 7.84 22.19
C THR A 225 -5.29 7.05 22.28
N PHE A 226 -4.15 7.71 22.49
CA PHE A 226 -2.83 7.09 22.43
C PHE A 226 -2.60 6.05 23.53
N GLU A 227 -3.12 6.24 24.75
CA GLU A 227 -3.07 5.20 25.80
C GLU A 227 -3.77 3.90 25.35
N LEU A 228 -4.97 4.01 24.76
CA LEU A 228 -5.69 2.84 24.24
C LEU A 228 -4.87 2.15 23.15
N GLN A 229 -4.23 2.91 22.27
CA GLN A 229 -3.40 2.34 21.21
C GLN A 229 -2.18 1.59 21.79
N PHE A 230 -1.50 2.14 22.80
CA PHE A 230 -0.41 1.45 23.49
C PHE A 230 -0.89 0.19 24.24
N GLU A 231 -2.08 0.23 24.83
CA GLU A 231 -2.70 -0.94 25.47
C GLU A 231 -3.00 -2.04 24.44
N LEU A 232 -3.58 -1.69 23.30
CA LEU A 232 -3.82 -2.63 22.20
C LEU A 232 -2.50 -3.19 21.65
N GLN A 233 -1.49 -2.33 21.47
CA GLN A 233 -0.16 -2.72 21.04
C GLN A 233 0.45 -3.76 21.98
N LYS A 234 0.40 -3.52 23.29
CA LYS A 234 0.91 -4.45 24.31
C LYS A 234 0.10 -5.74 24.36
N THR A 235 -1.22 -5.64 24.32
CA THR A 235 -2.14 -6.78 24.45
C THR A 235 -1.99 -7.76 23.29
N TYR A 236 -1.82 -7.24 22.07
CA TYR A 236 -1.78 -8.03 20.84
C TYR A 236 -0.38 -8.11 20.20
N ASN A 237 0.65 -7.64 20.91
CA ASN A 237 2.04 -7.57 20.42
C ASN A 237 2.17 -6.91 19.04
N LEU A 238 1.46 -5.80 18.81
CA LEU A 238 1.44 -5.12 17.53
C LEU A 238 2.74 -4.35 17.30
N GLN A 239 3.09 -4.16 16.02
CA GLN A 239 4.23 -3.33 15.59
C GLN A 239 3.72 -2.22 14.66
N PRO A 240 3.01 -1.20 15.19
CA PRO A 240 2.37 -0.21 14.35
C PRO A 240 3.35 0.77 13.71
N VAL A 241 2.89 1.42 12.64
CA VAL A 241 3.54 2.60 12.05
C VAL A 241 2.64 3.82 12.21
N TYR A 242 3.17 4.86 12.83
CA TYR A 242 2.49 6.14 13.02
C TYR A 242 2.90 7.14 11.94
N PHE A 243 1.96 7.68 11.19
CA PHE A 243 2.19 8.77 10.23
C PHE A 243 1.69 10.07 10.82
N ILE A 244 2.61 11.02 11.04
CA ILE A 244 2.32 12.27 11.74
C ILE A 244 2.11 13.39 10.75
N LEU A 245 0.94 14.05 10.80
CA LEU A 245 0.70 15.28 10.03
C LEU A 245 1.52 16.41 10.66
N PHE A 246 2.77 16.50 10.25
CA PHE A 246 3.77 17.41 10.80
C PHE A 246 3.99 18.61 9.89
N ALA A 247 2.91 19.37 9.71
CA ALA A 247 2.86 20.50 8.79
C ALA A 247 2.27 21.76 9.43
N GLU A 248 2.40 22.88 8.73
CA GLU A 248 1.72 24.11 9.10
C GLU A 248 0.20 23.99 8.92
N TYR A 249 -0.55 24.74 9.74
CA TYR A 249 -2.00 24.74 9.70
C TYR A 249 -2.51 25.33 8.37
N GLY A 250 -3.41 24.61 7.70
CA GLY A 250 -3.95 24.98 6.40
C GLY A 250 -5.42 24.63 6.23
N LEU A 251 -5.92 24.71 4.99
CA LEU A 251 -7.31 24.38 4.66
C LEU A 251 -7.62 22.90 4.92
N ASN A 252 -6.71 22.01 4.55
CA ASN A 252 -6.86 20.56 4.75
C ASN A 252 -6.02 20.06 5.93
N ASP A 253 -4.94 20.76 6.28
CA ASP A 253 -4.01 20.35 7.34
C ASP A 253 -4.40 20.99 8.68
N LYS A 254 -5.11 20.23 9.54
CA LYS A 254 -5.79 20.79 10.71
C LYS A 254 -5.11 20.56 12.05
N ASN A 255 -3.93 19.92 12.05
CA ASN A 255 -3.21 19.59 13.27
C ASN A 255 -2.77 20.84 14.05
N ILE A 256 -2.17 20.62 15.23
CA ILE A 256 -1.59 21.70 16.02
C ILE A 256 -0.19 22.06 15.52
N SER A 257 0.32 23.21 15.96
CA SER A 257 1.63 23.70 15.52
C SER A 257 2.74 22.69 15.81
N THR A 258 3.63 22.48 14.83
CA THR A 258 4.86 21.68 14.94
C THR A 258 5.83 22.20 16.01
N ARG A 259 5.65 23.42 16.50
CA ARG A 259 6.43 24.02 17.60
C ARG A 259 5.83 23.76 18.98
N ASN A 260 4.63 23.17 19.05
CA ASN A 260 3.96 22.93 20.32
C ASN A 260 4.72 21.88 21.16
N PRO A 261 5.11 22.19 22.42
CA PRO A 261 5.89 21.26 23.25
C PRO A 261 5.17 19.93 23.52
N SER A 262 3.86 19.96 23.77
CA SER A 262 3.06 18.76 24.02
C SER A 262 2.98 17.88 22.77
N PHE A 263 2.90 18.47 21.58
CA PHE A 263 2.94 17.69 20.33
C PHE A 263 4.28 16.99 20.14
N ARG A 264 5.38 17.73 20.33
CA ARG A 264 6.74 17.18 20.21
C ARG A 264 6.98 16.07 21.23
N GLN A 265 6.48 16.22 22.46
CA GLN A 265 6.56 15.18 23.48
C GLN A 265 5.75 13.94 23.10
N LEU A 266 4.54 14.10 22.58
CA LEU A 266 3.72 13.00 22.07
C LEU A 266 4.46 12.23 20.95
N ILE A 267 5.01 12.95 19.97
CA ILE A 267 5.75 12.33 18.85
C ILE A 267 6.95 11.53 19.35
N LYS A 268 7.72 12.08 20.29
CA LYS A 268 8.84 11.36 20.94
C LYS A 268 8.36 10.09 21.62
N ARG A 269 7.28 10.19 22.43
CA ARG A 269 6.68 9.04 23.10
C ARG A 269 6.21 7.97 22.12
N LEU A 270 5.60 8.35 20.98
CA LEU A 270 5.25 7.39 19.92
C LEU A 270 6.51 6.70 19.37
N GLY A 271 7.57 7.46 19.13
CA GLY A 271 8.86 6.95 18.66
C GLY A 271 9.64 6.08 19.65
N ASP A 272 9.24 6.04 20.92
CA ASP A 272 9.81 5.13 21.93
C ASP A 272 9.23 3.71 21.81
N TYR A 273 8.03 3.56 21.27
CA TYR A 273 7.31 2.27 21.22
C TYR A 273 6.97 1.79 19.79
N ALA A 274 7.12 2.63 18.78
CA ALA A 274 6.71 2.31 17.41
C ALA A 274 7.54 3.06 16.34
N SER A 275 7.41 2.63 15.09
CA SER A 275 7.93 3.39 13.95
C SER A 275 7.12 4.66 13.73
N VAL A 276 7.79 5.78 13.46
CA VAL A 276 7.16 7.05 13.11
C VAL A 276 7.61 7.46 11.70
N GLY A 277 6.64 7.71 10.83
CA GLY A 277 6.80 8.23 9.48
C GLY A 277 6.18 9.62 9.34
N ILE A 278 6.52 10.29 8.23
CA ILE A 278 5.91 11.57 7.87
C ILE A 278 4.52 11.33 7.25
N HIS A 279 3.54 12.14 7.65
CA HIS A 279 2.29 12.33 6.91
C HIS A 279 2.33 13.74 6.30
N PRO A 280 2.90 13.92 5.09
CA PRO A 280 3.15 15.25 4.55
C PRO A 280 1.85 16.03 4.33
N SER A 281 1.93 17.36 4.32
CA SER A 281 0.73 18.17 4.09
C SER A 281 0.05 17.89 2.76
N TYR A 282 -1.24 18.20 2.68
CA TYR A 282 -2.06 18.03 1.47
C TYR A 282 -1.43 18.64 0.20
N GLY A 283 -0.65 19.71 0.36
CA GLY A 283 -0.01 20.44 -0.74
C GLY A 283 1.45 20.06 -1.01
N SER A 284 2.10 19.20 -0.22
CA SER A 284 3.53 18.92 -0.38
C SER A 284 3.85 17.82 -1.39
N PHE A 285 2.86 17.01 -1.81
CA PHE A 285 3.05 15.94 -2.81
C PHE A 285 3.65 16.42 -4.17
N GLN A 286 3.46 17.70 -4.52
CA GLN A 286 4.03 18.37 -5.70
C GLN A 286 5.11 19.42 -5.36
N ASN A 287 5.42 19.63 -4.08
CA ASN A 287 6.36 20.66 -3.64
C ASN A 287 7.47 20.05 -2.79
N LYS A 288 8.57 19.67 -3.46
CA LYS A 288 9.76 19.08 -2.83
C LYS A 288 10.36 19.93 -1.72
N ILE A 289 10.35 21.26 -1.86
CA ILE A 289 10.92 22.17 -0.84
C ILE A 289 10.08 22.10 0.44
N LYS A 290 8.75 22.13 0.31
CA LYS A 290 7.83 22.01 1.43
C LYS A 290 7.91 20.62 2.09
N LEU A 291 7.96 19.56 1.27
CA LEU A 291 8.13 18.20 1.77
C LEU A 291 9.44 18.04 2.56
N ARG A 292 10.55 18.59 2.03
CA ARG A 292 11.84 18.60 2.73
C ARG A 292 11.73 19.29 4.09
N SER A 293 11.13 20.48 4.16
CA SER A 293 11.03 21.19 5.44
C SER A 293 10.17 20.45 6.46
N GLU A 294 9.08 19.80 6.03
CA GLU A 294 8.23 18.96 6.87
C GLU A 294 9.00 17.74 7.42
N ILE A 295 9.74 17.03 6.55
CA ILE A 295 10.57 15.88 6.94
C ILE A 295 11.69 16.30 7.89
N SER A 296 12.46 17.33 7.55
CA SER A 296 13.57 17.80 8.39
C SER A 296 13.09 18.22 9.78
N ALA A 297 11.95 18.91 9.86
CA ALA A 297 11.40 19.33 11.15
C ALA A 297 10.94 18.14 12.01
N LEU A 298 10.45 17.06 11.39
CA LEU A 298 10.09 15.83 12.11
C LEU A 298 11.35 15.07 12.59
N ILE A 299 12.40 14.99 11.75
CA ILE A 299 13.71 14.43 12.10
C ILE A 299 14.28 15.15 13.34
N GLU A 300 14.23 16.48 13.39
CA GLU A 300 14.69 17.26 14.54
C GLU A 300 13.94 16.91 15.84
N VAL A 301 12.65 16.57 15.77
CA VAL A 301 11.86 16.19 16.94
C VAL A 301 12.23 14.79 17.43
N LEU A 302 12.39 13.85 16.52
CA LEU A 302 12.66 12.43 16.84
C LEU A 302 14.14 12.14 17.11
N ASN A 303 15.04 13.03 16.68
CA ASN A 303 16.49 12.86 16.71
C ASN A 303 16.96 11.54 16.07
N ARG A 304 16.33 11.18 14.95
CA ARG A 304 16.63 10.00 14.12
C ARG A 304 16.08 10.21 12.71
N GLU A 305 16.53 9.41 11.76
CA GLU A 305 16.03 9.44 10.39
C GLU A 305 14.54 9.09 10.31
N VAL A 306 13.85 9.72 9.35
CA VAL A 306 12.45 9.43 9.00
C VAL A 306 12.47 8.88 7.59
N THR A 307 12.27 7.57 7.45
CA THR A 307 12.37 6.86 6.16
C THR A 307 11.03 6.36 5.63
N LYS A 308 9.93 6.56 6.40
CA LYS A 308 8.58 6.11 6.05
C LYS A 308 7.68 7.29 5.74
N SER A 309 6.84 7.17 4.73
CA SER A 309 5.89 8.21 4.32
C SER A 309 4.50 7.65 4.02
N ARG A 310 3.48 8.48 4.26
CA ARG A 310 2.12 8.29 3.75
C ARG A 310 1.56 9.64 3.36
N GLN A 311 1.07 9.81 2.13
CA GLN A 311 0.50 11.09 1.70
C GLN A 311 -0.87 11.35 2.35
N HIS A 312 -1.08 12.57 2.83
CA HIS A 312 -2.38 13.02 3.32
C HIS A 312 -3.44 12.89 2.22
N PHE A 313 -4.62 12.39 2.57
CA PHE A 313 -5.71 12.01 1.65
C PHE A 313 -5.36 10.87 0.66
N LEU A 314 -4.27 10.13 0.85
CA LEU A 314 -3.74 9.18 -0.14
C LEU A 314 -3.44 9.87 -1.49
N ARG A 315 -3.11 11.16 -1.45
CA ARG A 315 -2.91 11.99 -2.62
C ARG A 315 -1.49 11.83 -3.16
N MET A 316 -1.36 11.09 -4.25
CA MET A 316 -0.08 10.87 -4.92
C MET A 316 -0.24 11.03 -6.43
N SER A 317 0.82 11.46 -7.10
CA SER A 317 0.93 11.51 -8.55
C SER A 317 2.20 10.77 -8.96
N LEU A 318 2.04 9.71 -9.74
CA LEU A 318 3.17 8.96 -10.28
C LEU A 318 3.71 9.63 -11.56
N PRO A 319 5.04 9.65 -11.76
CA PRO A 319 6.08 9.24 -10.80
C PRO A 319 6.49 10.36 -9.81
N ALA A 320 6.03 11.59 -10.02
CA ALA A 320 6.56 12.80 -9.37
C ALA A 320 6.59 12.75 -7.84
N THR A 321 5.52 12.28 -7.19
CA THR A 321 5.48 12.15 -5.73
C THR A 321 6.54 11.19 -5.21
N TYR A 322 6.75 10.06 -5.89
CA TYR A 322 7.75 9.07 -5.48
C TYR A 322 9.17 9.52 -5.75
N HIS A 323 9.42 10.27 -6.83
CA HIS A 323 10.71 10.94 -7.03
C HIS A 323 11.04 11.89 -5.87
N HIS A 324 10.08 12.71 -5.44
CA HIS A 324 10.29 13.60 -4.31
C HIS A 324 10.60 12.85 -3.01
N LEU A 325 9.98 11.70 -2.78
CA LEU A 325 10.26 10.85 -1.62
C LEU A 325 11.66 10.26 -1.69
N ILE A 326 12.04 9.68 -2.84
CA ILE A 326 13.39 9.10 -3.07
C ILE A 326 14.47 10.16 -2.88
N ASP A 327 14.28 11.36 -3.43
CA ASP A 327 15.22 12.47 -3.32
C ASP A 327 15.42 13.02 -1.90
N LEU A 328 14.58 12.58 -0.96
CA LEU A 328 14.58 12.96 0.46
C LEU A 328 14.79 11.74 1.36
N ASP A 329 15.38 10.67 0.81
CA ASP A 329 15.80 9.46 1.52
C ASP A 329 14.65 8.69 2.20
N ILE A 330 13.42 8.86 1.70
CA ILE A 330 12.30 7.99 2.08
C ILE A 330 12.47 6.66 1.35
N THR A 331 12.50 5.57 2.12
CA THR A 331 12.68 4.20 1.62
C THR A 331 11.37 3.43 1.55
N ASP A 332 10.36 3.83 2.32
CA ASP A 332 9.10 3.09 2.40
C ASP A 332 7.88 4.02 2.30
N ASP A 333 7.04 3.79 1.29
CA ASP A 333 5.75 4.47 1.11
C ASP A 333 4.59 3.54 1.49
N TYR A 334 3.62 4.08 2.22
CA TYR A 334 2.41 3.39 2.64
C TYR A 334 1.14 4.06 2.11
N THR A 335 1.23 4.76 0.97
CA THR A 335 0.15 5.56 0.38
C THR A 335 -0.74 4.74 -0.55
N MET A 336 -0.18 3.72 -1.20
CA MET A 336 -0.85 3.02 -2.31
C MET A 336 -2.07 2.18 -1.85
N GLY A 337 -3.22 2.83 -1.83
CA GLY A 337 -4.55 2.23 -1.65
C GLY A 337 -5.62 3.07 -2.34
N TYR A 338 -6.88 2.63 -2.31
CA TYR A 338 -8.01 3.44 -2.74
C TYR A 338 -8.77 3.98 -1.54
N ALA A 339 -9.13 5.26 -1.58
CA ALA A 339 -9.97 5.83 -0.52
C ALA A 339 -11.40 5.29 -0.57
N SER A 340 -11.94 5.05 -1.77
CA SER A 340 -13.33 4.67 -1.98
C SER A 340 -13.62 3.17 -1.86
N GLN A 341 -12.61 2.31 -1.96
CA GLN A 341 -12.77 0.85 -1.99
C GLN A 341 -11.61 0.15 -1.28
N PRO A 342 -11.87 -0.88 -0.46
CA PRO A 342 -10.81 -1.70 0.10
C PRO A 342 -10.38 -2.77 -0.91
N GLY A 343 -9.17 -3.29 -0.75
CA GLY A 343 -8.58 -4.28 -1.64
C GLY A 343 -7.15 -3.96 -2.06
N PHE A 344 -6.73 -4.54 -3.18
CA PHE A 344 -5.34 -4.56 -3.63
C PHE A 344 -5.17 -3.65 -4.84
N ARG A 345 -4.86 -2.37 -4.61
CA ARG A 345 -4.69 -1.38 -5.70
C ARG A 345 -3.70 -1.85 -6.77
N ALA A 346 -2.58 -2.45 -6.38
CA ALA A 346 -1.58 -3.03 -7.30
C ALA A 346 -1.77 -4.54 -7.54
N GLY A 347 -2.90 -5.12 -7.13
CA GLY A 347 -3.19 -6.56 -7.27
C GLY A 347 -2.28 -7.48 -6.44
N ILE A 348 -1.52 -6.93 -5.49
CA ILE A 348 -0.51 -7.65 -4.70
C ILE A 348 -0.66 -7.34 -3.21
N ALA A 349 -0.46 -8.36 -2.36
CA ALA A 349 -0.51 -8.27 -0.90
C ALA A 349 0.86 -8.11 -0.24
N ASN A 350 1.95 -8.31 -0.98
CA ASN A 350 3.32 -8.09 -0.51
C ASN A 350 3.81 -6.70 -0.93
N SER A 351 4.74 -6.15 -0.16
CA SER A 351 5.48 -4.95 -0.57
C SER A 351 6.30 -5.22 -1.83
N PHE A 352 6.49 -4.20 -2.67
CA PHE A 352 7.30 -4.29 -3.88
C PHE A 352 8.06 -2.98 -4.10
N LEU A 353 9.11 -3.00 -4.93
CA LEU A 353 9.85 -1.79 -5.26
C LEU A 353 9.10 -0.99 -6.32
N PHE A 354 9.04 0.32 -6.17
CA PHE A 354 8.50 1.19 -7.20
C PHE A 354 9.34 1.08 -8.49
N TYR A 355 8.69 0.72 -9.58
CA TYR A 355 9.26 0.77 -10.92
C TYR A 355 8.93 2.11 -11.56
N ASP A 356 9.95 2.89 -11.85
CA ASP A 356 9.81 4.16 -12.52
C ASP A 356 9.68 3.93 -14.03
N LEU A 357 8.45 3.97 -14.54
CA LEU A 357 8.18 3.75 -15.96
C LEU A 357 8.76 4.85 -16.85
N ASP A 358 8.87 6.10 -16.38
CA ASP A 358 9.38 7.23 -17.17
C ASP A 358 10.88 7.07 -17.43
N HIS A 359 11.64 6.63 -16.41
CA HIS A 359 13.06 6.35 -16.54
C HIS A 359 13.39 4.88 -16.87
N ASP A 360 12.37 4.02 -17.02
CA ASP A 360 12.47 2.57 -17.27
C ASP A 360 13.44 1.84 -16.32
N LEU A 361 13.31 2.06 -15.01
CA LEU A 361 14.19 1.43 -14.01
C LEU A 361 13.49 1.12 -12.67
N PRO A 362 13.90 0.04 -11.96
CA PRO A 362 13.48 -0.17 -10.58
C PRO A 362 14.18 0.84 -9.66
N THR A 363 13.45 1.33 -8.66
CA THR A 363 13.98 2.25 -7.64
C THR A 363 14.19 1.53 -6.30
N ASN A 364 14.73 2.25 -5.32
CA ASN A 364 14.89 1.74 -3.95
C ASN A 364 13.66 2.04 -3.05
N LEU A 365 12.64 2.73 -3.54
CA LEU A 365 11.44 3.03 -2.77
C LEU A 365 10.54 1.78 -2.73
N ARG A 366 10.31 1.25 -1.53
CA ARG A 366 9.40 0.13 -1.29
C ARG A 366 7.99 0.62 -1.03
N VAL A 367 7.03 0.12 -1.79
CA VAL A 367 5.61 0.39 -1.62
C VAL A 367 4.99 -0.69 -0.75
N HIS A 368 4.25 -0.28 0.29
CA HIS A 368 3.46 -1.12 1.18
C HIS A 368 1.97 -0.83 0.95
N PRO A 369 1.29 -1.60 0.08
CA PRO A 369 -0.09 -1.28 -0.30
C PRO A 369 -1.06 -1.37 0.87
N ILE A 370 -1.94 -0.38 1.00
CA ILE A 370 -3.02 -0.41 1.99
C ILE A 370 -4.09 -1.39 1.52
N THR A 371 -4.49 -2.32 2.38
CA THR A 371 -5.59 -3.25 2.10
C THR A 371 -6.94 -2.67 2.53
N LEU A 372 -6.96 -1.98 3.68
CA LEU A 372 -8.18 -1.54 4.35
C LEU A 372 -7.96 -0.20 5.06
N MET A 373 -8.96 0.68 5.00
CA MET A 373 -8.97 1.94 5.74
C MET A 373 -10.32 2.14 6.45
N ASP A 374 -10.29 2.66 7.68
CA ASP A 374 -11.47 2.98 8.47
C ASP A 374 -12.45 3.94 7.77
N GLY A 375 -11.95 5.03 7.19
CA GLY A 375 -12.71 5.98 6.41
C GLY A 375 -13.34 5.34 5.17
N THR A 376 -12.67 4.37 4.53
CA THR A 376 -13.26 3.63 3.40
C THR A 376 -14.52 2.88 3.84
N LEU A 377 -14.42 2.11 4.92
CA LEU A 377 -15.53 1.31 5.43
C LEU A 377 -16.69 2.21 5.91
N ARG A 378 -16.37 3.27 6.66
CA ARG A 378 -17.36 4.12 7.32
C ARG A 378 -17.95 5.20 6.42
N ASP A 379 -17.09 5.96 5.75
CA ASP A 379 -17.47 7.21 5.06
C ASP A 379 -17.82 6.97 3.59
N TYR A 380 -17.01 6.16 2.91
CA TYR A 380 -17.21 5.88 1.49
C TYR A 380 -18.25 4.78 1.28
N MET A 381 -18.07 3.63 1.94
CA MET A 381 -18.97 2.48 1.79
C MET A 381 -20.17 2.52 2.74
N LYS A 382 -20.12 3.32 3.82
CA LYS A 382 -21.20 3.45 4.81
C LYS A 382 -21.63 2.12 5.42
N LEU A 383 -20.67 1.25 5.68
CA LEU A 383 -20.93 -0.06 6.29
C LEU A 383 -21.29 0.09 7.77
N ASP A 384 -22.15 -0.81 8.22
CA ASP A 384 -22.35 -1.08 9.65
C ASP A 384 -21.17 -1.89 10.21
N GLY A 385 -21.18 -2.11 11.53
CA GLY A 385 -20.07 -2.77 12.22
C GLY A 385 -19.83 -4.21 11.78
N ASP A 386 -20.90 -4.99 11.60
CA ASP A 386 -20.79 -6.41 11.24
C ASP A 386 -20.26 -6.57 9.81
N LYS A 387 -20.76 -5.76 8.85
CA LYS A 387 -20.25 -5.77 7.48
C LYS A 387 -18.82 -5.26 7.37
N ALA A 388 -18.44 -4.28 8.20
CA ALA A 388 -17.06 -3.80 8.27
C ALA A 388 -16.10 -4.93 8.72
N ILE A 389 -16.48 -5.69 9.76
CA ILE A 389 -15.72 -6.85 10.25
C ILE A 389 -15.69 -7.96 9.20
N GLU A 390 -16.82 -8.27 8.56
CA GLU A 390 -16.89 -9.27 7.49
C GLU A 390 -15.95 -8.92 6.33
N THR A 391 -15.99 -7.66 5.88
CA THR A 391 -15.15 -7.16 4.77
C THR A 391 -13.67 -7.27 5.13
N ALA A 392 -13.30 -6.84 6.34
CA ALA A 392 -11.93 -6.96 6.83
C ALA A 392 -11.47 -8.41 6.96
N THR A 393 -12.36 -9.31 7.39
CA THR A 393 -12.10 -10.75 7.53
C THR A 393 -11.87 -11.40 6.19
N GLN A 394 -12.69 -11.11 5.19
CA GLN A 394 -12.53 -11.62 3.82
C GLN A 394 -11.17 -11.20 3.24
N LEU A 395 -10.82 -9.91 3.33
CA LEU A 395 -9.54 -9.41 2.84
C LEU A 395 -8.35 -9.99 3.62
N CYS A 396 -8.46 -10.12 4.94
CA CYS A 396 -7.44 -10.75 5.77
C CYS A 396 -7.19 -12.19 5.34
N ASN A 397 -8.25 -12.96 5.07
CA ASN A 397 -8.15 -14.35 4.60
C ASN A 397 -7.49 -14.45 3.23
N GLU A 398 -7.79 -13.53 2.29
CA GLU A 398 -7.10 -13.47 1.00
C GLU A 398 -5.59 -13.21 1.17
N VAL A 399 -5.20 -12.32 2.11
CA VAL A 399 -3.78 -12.08 2.42
C VAL A 399 -3.11 -13.30 3.06
N LYS A 400 -3.76 -13.94 4.04
CA LYS A 400 -3.26 -15.18 4.67
C LYS A 400 -3.09 -16.29 3.66
N ALA A 401 -4.07 -16.45 2.76
CA ALA A 401 -4.06 -17.45 1.71
C ALA A 401 -2.83 -17.31 0.82
N VAL A 402 -2.28 -16.10 0.64
CA VAL A 402 -1.08 -15.87 -0.17
C VAL A 402 0.22 -15.62 0.62
N GLY A 403 0.16 -15.53 1.95
CA GLY A 403 1.33 -15.21 2.78
C GLY A 403 1.80 -13.76 2.65
N GLY A 404 0.88 -12.83 2.40
CA GLY A 404 1.18 -11.41 2.23
C GLY A 404 1.21 -10.60 3.54
N THR A 405 1.23 -9.28 3.42
CA THR A 405 1.13 -8.35 4.55
C THR A 405 -0.24 -7.68 4.56
N PHE A 406 -0.99 -7.85 5.64
CA PHE A 406 -2.27 -7.16 5.82
C PHE A 406 -2.01 -5.79 6.41
N VAL A 407 -2.07 -4.75 5.58
CA VAL A 407 -1.82 -3.35 6.00
C VAL A 407 -3.15 -2.63 6.18
N THR A 408 -3.41 -2.15 7.40
CA THR A 408 -4.65 -1.41 7.72
C THR A 408 -4.35 0.03 8.13
N LEU A 409 -5.13 0.98 7.64
CA LEU A 409 -5.04 2.41 7.97
C LEU A 409 -6.17 2.81 8.92
N TRP A 410 -5.80 3.35 10.07
CA TRP A 410 -6.70 3.87 11.08
C TRP A 410 -6.34 5.29 11.46
N HIS A 411 -7.30 6.07 11.93
CA HIS A 411 -7.03 7.39 12.50
C HIS A 411 -7.22 7.34 14.01
N ASN A 412 -6.45 8.15 14.75
CA ASN A 412 -6.65 8.26 16.21
C ASN A 412 -8.07 8.77 16.56
N GLU A 413 -8.67 9.58 15.69
CA GLU A 413 -10.07 10.00 15.79
C GLU A 413 -11.04 8.80 15.80
N THR A 414 -10.77 7.76 15.01
CA THR A 414 -11.62 6.57 14.90
C THR A 414 -11.74 5.84 16.23
N LEU A 415 -10.66 5.86 17.01
CA LEU A 415 -10.61 5.24 18.33
C LEU A 415 -11.20 6.12 19.44
N SER A 416 -11.77 7.28 19.11
CA SER A 416 -12.45 8.16 20.07
C SER A 416 -13.74 7.56 20.62
N ASN A 417 -14.33 6.59 19.90
CA ASN A 417 -15.63 5.98 20.16
C ASN A 417 -16.77 7.01 20.23
N GLN A 418 -16.69 8.09 19.45
CA GLN A 418 -17.61 9.23 19.57
C GLN A 418 -18.14 9.70 18.24
N LYS A 419 -19.25 10.45 18.31
CA LYS A 419 -19.98 10.96 17.15
C LYS A 419 -20.20 9.82 16.14
N ARG A 420 -19.51 9.97 15.02
CA ARG A 420 -19.54 9.17 13.81
C ARG A 420 -18.80 7.82 13.96
N TRP A 421 -17.95 7.73 14.97
CA TRP A 421 -17.09 6.59 15.30
C TRP A 421 -17.57 5.80 16.53
N LYS A 422 -18.80 6.01 17.01
CA LYS A 422 -19.37 5.16 18.06
C LYS A 422 -19.38 3.70 17.63
N GLY A 423 -18.87 2.80 18.47
CA GLY A 423 -18.71 1.37 18.22
C GLY A 423 -17.40 0.96 17.55
N TRP A 424 -16.65 1.91 16.97
CA TRP A 424 -15.50 1.59 16.11
C TRP A 424 -14.27 1.07 16.86
N VAL A 425 -14.14 1.33 18.16
CA VAL A 425 -13.09 0.71 18.98
C VAL A 425 -13.26 -0.81 19.01
N LYS A 426 -14.50 -1.31 19.17
CA LYS A 426 -14.77 -2.76 19.17
C LYS A 426 -14.53 -3.37 17.79
N ILE A 427 -15.01 -2.69 16.74
CA ILE A 427 -14.78 -3.11 15.35
C ILE A 427 -13.28 -3.24 15.08
N TYR A 428 -12.50 -2.25 15.49
CA TYR A 428 -11.06 -2.26 15.32
C TYR A 428 -10.40 -3.44 16.07
N GLU A 429 -10.78 -3.65 17.32
CA GLU A 429 -10.26 -4.76 18.12
C GLU A 429 -10.60 -6.14 17.52
N GLU A 430 -11.82 -6.33 17.03
CA GLU A 430 -12.20 -7.58 16.32
C GLU A 430 -11.38 -7.78 15.04
N ILE A 431 -11.12 -6.72 14.28
CA ILE A 431 -10.25 -6.79 13.09
C ILE A 431 -8.81 -7.17 13.48
N ILE A 432 -8.29 -6.62 14.58
CA ILE A 432 -6.97 -7.03 15.12
C ILE A 432 -6.99 -8.51 15.46
N ARG A 433 -7.99 -8.99 16.20
CA ARG A 433 -8.12 -10.41 16.60
C ARG A 433 -8.13 -11.33 15.39
N THR A 434 -8.91 -11.01 14.38
CA THR A 434 -8.94 -11.75 13.11
C THR A 434 -7.58 -11.72 12.41
N ALA A 435 -6.89 -10.56 12.39
CA ALA A 435 -5.60 -10.42 11.74
C ALA A 435 -4.50 -11.27 12.40
N ILE A 436 -4.49 -11.37 13.73
CA ILE A 436 -3.44 -12.10 14.45
C ILE A 436 -3.74 -13.58 14.70
N SER A 437 -5.01 -14.00 14.57
CA SER A 437 -5.40 -15.42 14.64
C SER A 437 -4.82 -16.22 13.49
#